data_AF-A0A1I3XLL6-F1
#
_entry.id   AF-A0A1I3XLL6-F1
#
_cell.length_a   1.000
_cell.length_b   1.000
_cell.length_c   1.000
_cell.angle_alpha   90.00
_cell.angle_beta   90.00
_cell.angle_gamma   90.00
#
_symmetry.space_group_name_H-M   'P 1'
#
loop_
_entity.id
_entity.type
_entity.pdbx_description
1 polymer ?
#
loop_
_entity_poly.entity_id
_entity_poly.type
_entity_poly.pdbx_seq_one_letter_code
_entity_poly.pdbx_strand_id
1 'polypeptide(L)'
;MAAKSDFSAGEWHLILSSPMLAGMAVSLADPSGLWGMMQEAMASGRALLDAKDDPAAGALVKALVADIETSEGRTAAKDALKAELSGKSPVEIKQKAIATLADVAAILEAKAPQEAGSFKSWLYHIAQKVAEAGAEGGFLGFGGVKVSDAEKATLAEIATALKVAAV
;
A
#
# COMPACT_ATOMS: atom_id res chain seq x y z
N MET A 1 5.87 -12.91 -18.71
CA MET A 1 6.02 -12.19 -17.44
C MET A 1 6.14 -10.71 -17.72
N ALA A 2 5.35 -9.87 -17.06
CA ALA A 2 5.44 -8.42 -17.22
C ALA A 2 6.72 -7.86 -16.59
N ALA A 3 7.33 -6.88 -17.27
CA ALA A 3 8.51 -6.14 -16.84
C ALA A 3 8.22 -4.63 -16.75
N LYS A 4 9.08 -3.89 -16.05
CA LYS A 4 8.98 -2.42 -15.94
C LYS A 4 8.83 -1.72 -17.30
N SER A 5 9.48 -2.23 -18.34
CA SER A 5 9.40 -1.70 -19.71
C SER A 5 8.02 -1.77 -20.36
N ASP A 6 7.12 -2.61 -19.83
CA ASP A 6 5.75 -2.77 -20.35
C ASP A 6 4.83 -1.62 -19.87
N PHE A 7 5.31 -0.81 -18.93
CA PHE A 7 4.59 0.32 -18.34
C PHE A 7 5.23 1.64 -18.76
N SER A 8 4.41 2.66 -18.97
CA SER A 8 4.90 4.03 -19.06
C SER A 8 5.47 4.49 -17.71
N ALA A 9 6.28 5.54 -17.71
CA ALA A 9 6.84 6.09 -16.47
C ALA A 9 5.75 6.49 -15.45
N GLY A 10 4.62 7.02 -15.93
CA GLY A 10 3.48 7.39 -15.08
C GLY A 10 2.77 6.17 -14.49
N GLU A 11 2.48 5.16 -15.31
CA GLU A 11 1.86 3.91 -14.84
C GLU A 11 2.78 3.17 -13.86
N TRP A 12 4.07 3.11 -14.16
CA TRP A 12 5.05 2.51 -13.27
C TRP A 12 5.11 3.24 -11.93
N HIS A 13 5.05 4.58 -11.93
CA HIS A 13 5.00 5.35 -10.68
C HIS A 13 3.76 5.02 -9.83
N LEU A 14 2.59 4.86 -10.46
CA LEU A 14 1.39 4.43 -9.75
C LEU A 14 1.55 3.04 -9.14
N ILE A 15 2.07 2.08 -9.92
CA ILE A 15 2.36 0.71 -9.46
C ILE A 15 3.36 0.73 -8.30
N LEU A 16 4.45 1.51 -8.41
CA LEU A 16 5.44 1.71 -7.35
C LEU A 16 4.83 2.24 -6.05
N SER A 17 3.87 3.16 -6.16
CA SER A 17 3.22 3.78 -4.99
C SER A 17 2.14 2.91 -4.34
N SER A 18 1.59 1.93 -5.07
CA SER A 18 0.38 1.20 -4.66
C SER A 18 0.50 0.44 -3.33
N PRO A 19 1.64 -0.19 -2.96
CA PRO A 19 1.77 -0.85 -1.66
C PRO A 19 1.65 0.14 -0.49
N MET A 20 2.25 1.31 -0.64
CA MET A 20 2.19 2.38 0.35
C MET A 20 0.77 2.92 0.47
N LEU A 21 0.09 3.15 -0.66
CA LEU A 21 -1.29 3.63 -0.68
C LEU A 21 -2.26 2.64 -0.02
N ALA A 22 -2.05 1.33 -0.21
CA ALA A 22 -2.84 0.28 0.43
C ALA A 22 -2.74 0.32 1.97
N GLY A 23 -1.52 0.39 2.51
CA GLY A 23 -1.32 0.54 3.95
C GLY A 23 -1.86 1.88 4.48
N MET A 24 -1.59 2.96 3.73
CA MET A 24 -1.99 4.30 4.12
C MET A 24 -3.51 4.48 4.20
N ALA A 25 -4.26 3.90 3.25
CA ALA A 25 -5.72 3.96 3.25
C ALA A 25 -6.30 3.38 4.56
N VAL A 26 -5.76 2.25 5.03
CA VAL A 26 -6.16 1.63 6.30
C VAL A 26 -5.79 2.49 7.50
N SER A 27 -4.54 2.96 7.59
CA SER A 27 -4.10 3.80 8.73
C SER A 27 -4.82 5.15 8.82
N LEU A 28 -5.34 5.67 7.71
CA LEU A 28 -6.15 6.90 7.70
C LEU A 28 -7.61 6.67 8.08
N ALA A 29 -8.08 5.42 8.04
CA ALA A 29 -9.44 5.07 8.43
C ALA A 29 -9.66 5.27 9.94
N ASP A 30 -8.61 5.03 10.72
CA ASP A 30 -8.57 5.29 12.15
C ASP A 30 -7.20 5.90 12.52
N PRO A 31 -7.04 7.24 12.39
CA PRO A 31 -5.77 7.93 12.57
C PRO A 31 -5.34 8.04 14.05
N SER A 32 -5.65 7.02 14.86
CA SER A 32 -5.04 6.81 16.18
C SER A 32 -3.51 6.76 16.06
N GLY A 33 -2.77 6.81 17.18
CA GLY A 33 -1.32 7.10 17.27
C GLY A 33 -0.36 6.31 16.35
N LEU A 34 -0.86 5.29 15.65
CA LEU A 34 -0.20 4.51 14.62
C LEU A 34 0.05 5.27 13.32
N TRP A 35 -0.72 6.33 12.99
CA TRP A 35 -0.41 7.18 11.83
C TRP A 35 1.00 7.79 11.93
N GLY A 36 1.39 8.22 13.13
CA GLY A 36 2.74 8.70 13.41
C GLY A 36 3.79 7.59 13.25
N MET A 37 3.50 6.39 13.75
CA MET A 37 4.41 5.24 13.63
C MET A 37 4.57 4.76 12.18
N MET A 38 3.52 4.83 11.36
CA MET A 38 3.62 4.56 9.92
C MET A 38 4.45 5.63 9.22
N GLN A 39 4.24 6.92 9.53
CA GLN A 39 5.11 7.98 9.01
C GLN A 39 6.58 7.74 9.36
N GLU A 40 6.87 7.27 10.58
CA GLU A 40 8.21 6.89 11.02
C GLU A 40 8.76 5.64 10.31
N ALA A 41 7.94 4.60 10.13
CA ALA A 41 8.31 3.38 9.39
C ALA A 41 8.64 3.69 7.92
N MET A 42 7.91 4.64 7.34
CA MET A 42 8.13 5.14 5.98
C MET A 42 9.35 6.06 5.88
N ALA A 43 9.57 6.90 6.90
CA ALA A 43 10.79 7.70 7.02
C ALA A 43 12.04 6.82 7.17
N SER A 44 11.93 5.69 7.87
CA SER A 44 13.02 4.73 8.08
C SER A 44 13.19 3.73 6.93
N GLY A 45 12.20 3.60 6.03
CA GLY A 45 12.22 2.64 4.92
C GLY A 45 12.02 1.18 5.36
N ARG A 46 11.56 0.95 6.60
CA ARG A 46 11.42 -0.39 7.19
C ARG A 46 10.33 -1.21 6.50
N ALA A 47 9.24 -0.56 6.08
CA ALA A 47 8.09 -1.21 5.43
C ALA A 47 8.43 -1.90 4.09
N LEU A 48 9.57 -1.55 3.48
CA LEU A 48 10.01 -2.09 2.19
C LEU A 48 10.82 -3.39 2.33
N LEU A 49 11.37 -3.65 3.53
CA LEU A 49 12.24 -4.80 3.78
C LEU A 49 11.48 -6.12 3.85
N ASP A 50 10.19 -6.10 4.23
CA ASP A 50 9.41 -7.33 4.43
C ASP A 50 9.02 -8.04 3.12
N ALA A 51 9.00 -7.33 1.98
CA ALA A 51 8.66 -7.91 0.68
C ALA A 51 9.87 -8.57 -0.03
N LYS A 52 11.09 -8.22 0.39
CA LYS A 52 12.34 -8.73 -0.19
C LYS A 52 12.56 -10.20 0.10
N ASP A 53 12.22 -10.61 1.32
CA ASP A 53 12.44 -11.96 1.81
C ASP A 53 11.25 -12.90 1.53
N ASP A 54 10.19 -12.41 0.86
CA ASP A 54 9.03 -13.22 0.48
C ASP A 54 9.32 -14.04 -0.80
N PRO A 55 9.47 -15.37 -0.69
CA PRO A 55 9.73 -16.24 -1.84
C PRO A 55 8.53 -16.28 -2.80
N ALA A 56 7.32 -15.94 -2.33
CA ALA A 56 6.08 -15.90 -3.10
C ALA A 56 5.91 -14.58 -3.89
N ALA A 57 6.79 -13.60 -3.71
CA ALA A 57 6.76 -12.35 -4.46
C ALA A 57 7.04 -12.59 -5.96
N GLY A 58 6.05 -12.28 -6.80
CA GLY A 58 6.17 -12.37 -8.26
C GLY A 58 7.24 -11.44 -8.84
N ALA A 59 7.63 -11.67 -10.10
CA ALA A 59 8.68 -10.89 -10.77
C ALA A 59 8.42 -9.37 -10.76
N LEU A 60 7.15 -8.97 -10.88
CA LEU A 60 6.72 -7.57 -10.82
C LEU A 60 6.94 -6.94 -9.43
N VAL A 61 6.65 -7.69 -8.37
CA VAL A 61 6.88 -7.27 -6.98
C VAL A 61 8.38 -7.09 -6.72
N LYS A 62 9.21 -8.01 -7.20
CA LYS A 62 10.68 -7.92 -7.07
C LYS A 62 11.26 -6.73 -7.79
N ALA A 63 10.79 -6.43 -9.01
CA ALA A 63 11.22 -5.26 -9.77
C ALA A 63 10.84 -3.95 -9.06
N LEU A 64 9.65 -3.91 -8.44
CA LEU A 64 9.18 -2.78 -7.66
C LEU A 64 10.01 -2.57 -6.39
N VAL A 65 10.28 -3.64 -5.63
CA VAL A 65 11.13 -3.57 -4.43
C VAL A 65 12.53 -3.05 -4.78
N ALA A 66 13.14 -3.56 -5.85
CA ALA A 66 14.46 -3.11 -6.30
C ALA A 66 14.52 -1.61 -6.65
N ASP A 67 13.46 -1.09 -7.27
CA ASP A 67 13.37 0.34 -7.62
C ASP A 67 13.19 1.22 -6.36
N ILE A 68 12.37 0.79 -5.40
CA ILE A 68 12.16 1.56 -4.17
C ILE A 68 13.41 1.52 -3.26
N GLU A 69 14.25 0.49 -3.33
CA GLU A 69 15.50 0.41 -2.54
C GLU A 69 16.53 1.50 -2.92
N THR A 70 16.43 2.07 -4.12
CA THR A 70 17.33 3.17 -4.54
C THR A 70 17.14 4.40 -3.65
N SER A 71 18.22 5.14 -3.37
CA SER A 71 18.14 6.41 -2.61
C SER A 71 17.24 7.44 -3.29
N GLU A 72 17.23 7.43 -4.62
CA GLU A 72 16.34 8.25 -5.45
C GLU A 72 14.89 7.79 -5.35
N GLY A 73 14.61 6.48 -5.42
CA GLY A 73 13.28 5.91 -5.24
C GLY A 73 12.68 6.21 -3.87
N ARG A 74 13.47 6.08 -2.79
CA ARG A 74 13.04 6.44 -1.43
C ARG A 74 12.74 7.92 -1.28
N THR A 75 13.58 8.79 -1.84
CA THR A 75 13.39 10.24 -1.76
C THR A 75 12.16 10.66 -2.55
N ALA A 76 12.02 10.16 -3.79
CA ALA A 76 10.87 10.42 -4.65
C ALA A 76 9.55 9.95 -4.02
N ALA A 77 9.53 8.76 -3.41
CA ALA A 77 8.36 8.23 -2.73
C ALA A 77 7.95 9.10 -1.52
N LYS A 78 8.93 9.58 -0.73
CA LYS A 78 8.68 10.47 0.41
C LYS A 78 8.17 11.84 -0.02
N ASP A 79 8.77 12.43 -1.03
CA ASP A 79 8.37 13.76 -1.53
C ASP A 79 6.98 13.71 -2.18
N ALA A 80 6.70 12.66 -2.97
CA ALA A 80 5.39 12.42 -3.54
C ALA A 80 4.33 12.24 -2.42
N LEU A 81 4.64 11.44 -1.40
CA LEU A 81 3.76 11.25 -0.26
C LEU A 81 3.51 12.58 0.48
N LYS A 82 4.55 13.34 0.79
CA LYS A 82 4.42 14.63 1.49
C LYS A 82 3.59 15.64 0.69
N ALA A 83 3.81 15.72 -0.62
CA ALA A 83 3.04 16.57 -1.51
C ALA A 83 1.56 16.14 -1.58
N GLU A 84 1.30 14.82 -1.60
CA GLU A 84 -0.05 14.26 -1.62
C GLU A 84 -0.81 14.47 -0.31
N LEU A 85 -0.11 14.47 0.82
CA LEU A 85 -0.68 14.66 2.16
C LEU A 85 -0.89 16.13 2.54
N SER A 86 -0.10 17.05 1.97
CA SER A 86 -0.10 18.45 2.39
C SER A 86 -1.41 19.14 2.02
N GLY A 87 -2.12 19.69 3.02
CA GLY A 87 -3.35 20.47 2.83
C GLY A 87 -4.61 19.65 2.58
N LYS A 88 -4.55 18.31 2.67
CA LYS A 88 -5.71 17.43 2.50
C LYS A 88 -6.12 16.80 3.83
N SER A 89 -7.42 16.58 4.00
CA SER A 89 -7.94 15.81 5.12
C SER A 89 -7.58 14.32 4.99
N PRO A 90 -7.48 13.58 6.11
CA PRO A 90 -7.29 12.13 6.10
C PRO A 90 -8.27 11.37 5.19
N VAL A 91 -9.52 11.85 5.13
CA VAL A 91 -10.59 11.28 4.30
C VAL A 91 -10.28 11.46 2.80
N GLU A 92 -9.86 12.66 2.38
CA GLU A 92 -9.50 12.93 0.98
C GLU A 92 -8.30 12.10 0.53
N ILE A 93 -7.30 11.94 1.42
CA ILE A 93 -6.13 11.14 1.15
C ILE A 93 -6.52 9.65 1.02
N LYS A 94 -7.34 9.13 1.94
CA LYS A 94 -7.87 7.75 1.86
C LYS A 94 -8.60 7.52 0.54
N GLN A 95 -9.52 8.41 0.17
CA GLN A 95 -10.29 8.29 -1.08
C GLN A 95 -9.37 8.29 -2.30
N LYS A 96 -8.37 9.17 -2.33
CA LYS A 96 -7.40 9.21 -3.42
C LYS A 96 -6.55 7.94 -3.49
N ALA A 97 -6.14 7.40 -2.35
CA ALA A 97 -5.41 6.13 -2.29
C ALA A 97 -6.24 4.99 -2.90
N ILE A 98 -7.51 4.87 -2.51
CA ILE A 98 -8.42 3.84 -3.03
C ILE A 98 -8.67 3.99 -4.53
N ALA A 99 -8.90 5.22 -5.00
CA ALA A 99 -9.04 5.49 -6.44
C ALA A 99 -7.78 5.07 -7.22
N THR A 100 -6.60 5.39 -6.69
CA THR A 100 -5.32 5.01 -7.31
C THR A 100 -5.12 3.49 -7.33
N LEU A 101 -5.55 2.77 -6.29
CA LEU A 101 -5.53 1.30 -6.26
C LEU A 101 -6.42 0.70 -7.35
N ALA A 102 -7.57 1.32 -7.64
CA ALA A 102 -8.44 0.92 -8.73
C ALA A 102 -7.77 1.15 -10.11
N ASP A 103 -7.09 2.29 -10.29
CA ASP A 103 -6.33 2.58 -11.51
C ASP A 103 -5.21 1.57 -11.72
N VAL A 104 -4.47 1.22 -10.67
CA VAL A 104 -3.42 0.20 -10.70
C VAL A 104 -4.00 -1.17 -11.05
N ALA A 105 -5.13 -1.55 -10.48
CA ALA A 105 -5.80 -2.80 -10.83
C ALA A 105 -6.18 -2.84 -12.32
N ALA A 106 -6.68 -1.74 -12.89
CA ALA A 106 -7.01 -1.64 -14.30
C ALA A 106 -5.77 -1.71 -15.20
N ILE A 107 -4.67 -1.03 -14.83
CA ILE A 107 -3.39 -1.09 -15.56
C ILE A 107 -2.85 -2.52 -15.58
N LEU A 108 -2.87 -3.21 -14.43
CA LEU A 108 -2.38 -4.59 -14.32
C LEU A 108 -3.25 -5.56 -15.12
N GLU A 109 -4.57 -5.42 -15.08
CA GLU A 109 -5.48 -6.25 -15.90
C GLU A 109 -5.25 -6.05 -17.40
N ALA A 110 -4.96 -4.83 -17.83
CA ALA A 110 -4.73 -4.52 -19.24
C ALA A 110 -3.34 -4.97 -19.74
N LYS A 111 -2.29 -4.81 -18.92
CA LYS A 111 -0.90 -4.94 -19.37
C LYS A 111 -0.15 -6.15 -18.79
N ALA A 112 -0.59 -6.64 -17.64
CA ALA A 112 0.01 -7.75 -16.93
C ALA A 112 -1.04 -8.75 -16.42
N PRO A 113 -1.97 -9.24 -17.28
CA PRO A 113 -3.10 -10.06 -16.83
C PRO A 113 -2.70 -11.35 -16.12
N GLN A 114 -1.50 -11.88 -16.41
CA GLN A 114 -0.97 -13.08 -15.75
C GLN A 114 -0.52 -12.82 -14.30
N GLU A 115 0.02 -11.62 -14.02
CA GLU A 115 0.49 -11.20 -12.70
C GLU A 115 -0.55 -10.39 -11.91
N ALA A 116 -1.59 -9.88 -12.58
CA ALA A 116 -2.59 -9.02 -11.99
C ALA A 116 -3.25 -9.67 -10.76
N GLY A 117 -3.60 -10.95 -10.83
CA GLY A 117 -4.21 -11.66 -9.71
C GLY A 117 -3.32 -11.67 -8.46
N SER A 118 -2.08 -12.15 -8.61
CA SER A 118 -1.15 -12.27 -7.48
C SER A 118 -0.71 -10.90 -6.94
N PHE A 119 -0.51 -9.91 -7.81
CA PHE A 119 -0.13 -8.57 -7.38
C PHE A 119 -1.26 -7.87 -6.61
N LYS A 120 -2.51 -7.96 -7.08
CA LYS A 120 -3.68 -7.37 -6.40
C LYS A 120 -3.92 -8.04 -5.03
N SER A 121 -3.79 -9.37 -4.95
CA SER A 121 -3.86 -10.08 -3.66
C SER A 121 -2.73 -9.67 -2.71
N TRP A 122 -1.52 -9.47 -3.22
CA TRP A 122 -0.39 -8.98 -2.42
C TRP A 122 -0.65 -7.57 -1.86
N LEU A 123 -1.21 -6.65 -2.65
CA LEU A 123 -1.59 -5.32 -2.15
C LEU A 123 -2.65 -5.39 -1.05
N TYR A 124 -3.65 -6.27 -1.20
CA TYR A 124 -4.66 -6.49 -0.16
C TYR A 124 -4.05 -7.07 1.12
N HIS A 125 -3.12 -8.03 1.01
CA HIS A 125 -2.42 -8.59 2.16
C HIS A 125 -1.60 -7.52 2.92
N ILE A 126 -1.01 -6.55 2.22
CA ILE A 126 -0.33 -5.42 2.87
C ILE A 126 -1.31 -4.59 3.69
N ALA A 127 -2.47 -4.25 3.13
CA ALA A 127 -3.51 -3.52 3.83
C ALA A 127 -3.98 -4.28 5.08
N GLN A 128 -4.18 -5.60 4.98
CA GLN A 128 -4.55 -6.46 6.12
C GLN A 128 -3.47 -6.45 7.22
N LYS A 129 -2.20 -6.65 6.86
CA LYS A 129 -1.09 -6.61 7.83
C LYS A 129 -1.00 -5.28 8.58
N VAL A 130 -1.28 -4.17 7.90
CA VAL A 130 -1.30 -2.84 8.53
C VAL A 130 -2.45 -2.70 9.51
N ALA A 131 -3.64 -3.19 9.16
CA ALA A 131 -4.80 -3.22 10.06
C ALA A 131 -4.52 -4.07 11.32
N GLU A 132 -3.93 -5.25 11.13
CA GLU A 132 -3.60 -6.18 12.21
C GLU A 132 -2.48 -5.64 13.12
N ALA A 133 -1.44 -5.05 12.54
CA ALA A 133 -0.37 -4.40 13.30
C ALA A 133 -0.90 -3.26 14.17
N GLY A 134 -1.94 -2.55 13.71
CA GLY A 134 -2.61 -1.53 14.50
C GLY A 134 -3.39 -2.09 15.68
N ALA A 135 -4.04 -3.24 15.52
CA ALA A 135 -4.76 -3.92 16.59
C ALA A 135 -3.82 -4.45 17.70
N GLU A 136 -2.64 -4.94 17.32
CA GLU A 136 -1.61 -5.41 18.26
C GLU A 136 -0.83 -4.28 18.95
N GLY A 137 -0.73 -3.11 18.30
CA GLY A 137 0.05 -1.95 18.74
C GLY A 137 -0.63 -0.98 19.72
N GLY A 138 -1.74 -1.39 20.34
CA GLY A 138 -2.46 -0.56 21.33
C GLY A 138 -1.53 0.03 22.41
N PHE A 139 -1.62 1.36 22.59
CA PHE A 139 -0.85 2.19 23.51
C PHE A 139 -0.51 1.42 24.82
N LEU A 140 0.78 1.17 25.08
CA LEU A 140 1.31 0.54 26.30
C LEU A 140 1.01 -0.96 26.53
N GLY A 141 0.72 -1.75 25.48
CA GLY A 141 0.54 -3.21 25.65
C GLY A 141 -0.78 -3.58 26.34
N PHE A 142 -1.70 -2.62 26.46
CA PHE A 142 -3.10 -2.88 26.75
C PHE A 142 -3.80 -3.12 25.41
N GLY A 143 -4.04 -4.40 25.12
CA GLY A 143 -4.56 -4.90 23.84
C GLY A 143 -5.57 -3.97 23.19
N GLY A 144 -5.23 -3.51 21.98
CA GLY A 144 -6.14 -2.79 21.11
C GLY A 144 -7.31 -3.69 20.69
N VAL A 145 -8.41 -3.05 20.31
CA VAL A 145 -9.56 -3.74 19.74
C VAL A 145 -9.10 -4.42 18.44
N LYS A 146 -9.45 -5.70 18.23
CA LYS A 146 -9.34 -6.38 16.93
C LYS A 146 -9.86 -5.44 15.84
N VAL A 147 -9.01 -5.05 14.88
CA VAL A 147 -9.27 -4.24 13.67
C VAL A 147 -10.57 -3.42 13.73
N SER A 148 -10.47 -2.10 13.83
CA SER A 148 -11.62 -1.22 14.04
C SER A 148 -12.66 -1.35 12.91
N ASP A 149 -13.91 -0.99 13.16
CA ASP A 149 -14.95 -1.07 12.13
C ASP A 149 -14.67 -0.14 10.94
N ALA A 150 -13.96 0.97 11.18
CA ALA A 150 -13.48 1.86 10.12
C ALA A 150 -12.36 1.23 9.27
N GLU A 151 -11.43 0.51 9.90
CA GLU A 151 -10.39 -0.26 9.19
C GLU A 151 -11.01 -1.41 8.38
N LYS A 152 -11.97 -2.16 8.95
CA LYS A 152 -12.69 -3.22 8.21
C LYS A 152 -13.44 -2.68 7.00
N ALA A 153 -14.15 -1.56 7.17
CA ALA A 153 -14.83 -0.89 6.05
C ALA A 153 -13.83 -0.51 4.95
N THR A 154 -12.66 -0.02 5.35
CA THR A 154 -11.61 0.37 4.40
C THR A 154 -10.97 -0.82 3.70
N LEU A 155 -10.76 -1.95 4.39
CA LEU A 155 -10.32 -3.19 3.76
C LEU A 155 -11.33 -3.67 2.71
N ALA A 156 -12.63 -3.54 2.97
CA ALA A 156 -13.67 -3.87 1.98
C ALA A 156 -13.65 -2.92 0.77
N GLU A 157 -13.42 -1.62 0.98
CA GLU A 157 -13.23 -0.64 -0.11
C GLU A 157 -11.99 -0.98 -0.96
N ILE A 158 -10.87 -1.33 -0.33
CA ILE A 158 -9.63 -1.75 -1.01
C ILE A 158 -9.86 -3.04 -1.79
N ALA A 159 -10.51 -4.04 -1.21
CA ALA A 159 -10.83 -5.30 -1.88
C ALA A 159 -11.68 -5.06 -3.14
N THR A 160 -12.67 -4.15 -3.03
CA THR A 160 -13.50 -3.72 -4.16
C THR A 160 -12.68 -3.03 -5.24
N ALA A 161 -11.83 -2.07 -4.88
CA ALA A 161 -10.96 -1.34 -5.81
C ALA A 161 -10.00 -2.29 -6.55
N LEU A 162 -9.43 -3.27 -5.85
CA LEU A 162 -8.52 -4.26 -6.39
C LEU A 162 -9.24 -5.43 -7.09
N LYS A 163 -10.57 -5.49 -7.02
CA LYS A 163 -11.39 -6.60 -7.52
C LYS A 163 -10.89 -7.96 -7.01
N VAL A 164 -10.58 -8.03 -5.71
CA VAL A 164 -10.21 -9.27 -5.02
C VAL A 164 -11.28 -9.64 -4.00
N ALA A 165 -11.39 -10.93 -3.69
CA ALA A 165 -12.26 -11.34 -2.59
C ALA A 165 -11.69 -10.79 -1.27
N ALA A 166 -12.51 -10.12 -0.47
CA ALA A 166 -12.17 -9.85 0.92
C ALA A 166 -12.12 -11.22 1.64
N VAL A 167 -10.93 -11.66 2.01
CA VAL A 167 -10.70 -12.87 2.81
C VAL A 167 -10.91 -12.56 4.27
#